data_AF-A0A660R9T1-F1
#
_entry.id   AF-A0A660R9T1-F1
#
_cell.length_a   1.000
_cell.length_b   1.000
_cell.length_c   1.000
_cell.angle_alpha   90.00
_cell.angle_beta   90.00
_cell.angle_gamma   90.00
#
_symmetry.space_group_name_H-M   'P 1'
#
loop_
_entity.id
_entity.type
_entity.pdbx_description
1 polymer ?
#
loop_
_entity_poly.entity_id
_entity_poly.type
_entity_poly.pdbx_seq_one_letter_code
_entity_poly.pdbx_strand_id
1 'polypeptide(L)'
;AGKGSYKLQRPGVMKDGGEIIIYAPHIKIFHSNRKMDEDIRTIGYHCKDYVVNFLRKHPDFDRNVAAHVINVRGPGRYDPESGKEEFSFKVTLATGIPKEVCEAVGLGYRDPKTIKEEDFKGRGKLWIKHGGKYLYDLKR
;
A
#
# COMPACT_ATOMS: atom_id res chain seq x y z
N ALA A 1 7.04 6.20 -2.73
CA ALA A 1 6.72 6.21 -1.28
C ALA A 1 6.49 4.83 -0.65
N GLY A 2 6.26 3.77 -1.44
CA GLY A 2 5.89 2.43 -0.95
C GLY A 2 6.78 1.81 0.14
N LYS A 3 8.03 2.26 0.29
CA LYS A 3 8.93 1.91 1.42
C LYS A 3 8.26 2.07 2.79
N GLY A 4 7.37 3.05 2.94
CA GLY A 4 6.60 3.24 4.18
C GLY A 4 5.79 2.00 4.59
N SER A 5 5.28 1.23 3.61
CA SER A 5 4.54 -0.01 3.87
C SER A 5 5.47 -1.18 4.20
N TYR A 6 6.32 -1.60 3.28
CA TYR A 6 7.08 -2.86 3.45
C TYR A 6 8.14 -2.84 4.56
N LYS A 7 8.49 -1.68 5.13
CA LYS A 7 9.31 -1.59 6.35
C LYS A 7 8.57 -1.94 7.65
N LEU A 8 7.25 -2.08 7.58
CA LEU A 8 6.36 -2.40 8.71
C LEU A 8 5.73 -3.80 8.58
N GLN A 9 6.07 -4.57 7.54
CA GLN A 9 5.40 -5.83 7.22
C GLN A 9 5.99 -7.06 7.91
N ARG A 10 6.95 -6.90 8.84
CA ARG A 10 7.41 -8.05 9.64
C ARG A 10 6.23 -8.62 10.46
N PRO A 11 6.08 -9.95 10.55
CA PRO A 11 4.99 -10.56 11.30
C PRO A 11 4.89 -10.00 12.73
N GLY A 12 3.68 -9.59 13.13
CA GLY A 12 3.40 -9.04 14.46
C GLY A 12 3.68 -7.55 14.65
N VAL A 13 4.37 -6.88 13.72
CA VAL A 13 4.59 -5.41 13.80
C VAL A 13 3.27 -4.66 13.60
N MET A 14 2.51 -5.05 12.58
CA MET A 14 1.15 -4.55 12.36
C MET A 14 0.16 -5.48 13.05
N LYS A 15 -0.79 -4.89 13.79
CA LYS A 15 -1.98 -5.60 14.27
C LYS A 15 -2.91 -5.87 13.08
N ASP A 16 -3.60 -7.01 13.10
CA ASP A 16 -4.67 -7.32 12.13
C ASP A 16 -5.73 -6.20 12.09
N GLY A 17 -6.10 -5.79 10.88
CA GLY A 17 -6.98 -4.65 10.62
C GLY A 17 -6.33 -3.28 10.86
N GLY A 18 -5.03 -3.23 11.18
CA GLY A 18 -4.28 -1.99 11.35
C GLY A 18 -4.18 -1.18 10.05
N GLU A 19 -3.59 0.02 10.14
CA GLU A 19 -3.49 0.94 9.01
C GLU A 19 -2.10 1.55 8.92
N ILE A 20 -1.54 1.53 7.71
CA ILE A 20 -0.33 2.28 7.35
C ILE A 20 -0.76 3.50 6.54
N ILE A 21 -0.54 4.69 7.09
CA ILE A 21 -0.78 5.96 6.39
C ILE A 21 0.54 6.48 5.83
N ILE A 22 0.66 6.53 4.51
CA ILE A 22 1.82 7.09 3.81
C ILE A 22 1.60 8.59 3.64
N TYR A 23 2.16 9.38 4.56
CA TYR A 23 2.12 10.83 4.52
C TYR A 23 3.22 11.41 3.62
N ALA A 24 2.84 11.88 2.44
CA ALA A 24 3.73 12.52 1.48
C ALA A 24 2.96 13.54 0.60
N PRO A 25 2.64 14.74 1.12
CA PRO A 25 1.73 15.70 0.46
C PRO A 25 2.17 16.16 -0.93
N HIS A 26 3.48 16.06 -1.23
CA HIS A 26 4.08 16.49 -2.49
C HIS A 26 3.93 15.47 -3.63
N ILE A 27 3.56 14.21 -3.33
CA ILE A 27 3.42 13.16 -4.35
C ILE A 27 2.08 13.27 -5.05
N LYS A 28 2.08 13.24 -6.39
CA LYS A 28 0.88 13.37 -7.24
C LYS A 28 0.71 12.26 -8.29
N ILE A 29 1.68 11.36 -8.40
CA ILE A 29 1.74 10.27 -9.38
C ILE A 29 2.29 9.01 -8.72
N PHE A 30 2.01 7.83 -9.26
CA PHE A 30 2.55 6.57 -8.76
C PHE A 30 3.96 6.30 -9.29
N HIS A 31 4.20 6.65 -10.56
CA HIS A 31 5.49 6.46 -11.21
C HIS A 31 5.81 7.60 -12.20
N SER A 32 7.09 7.93 -12.38
CA SER A 32 7.54 8.98 -13.31
C SER A 32 7.54 8.54 -14.78
N ASN A 33 7.83 7.26 -15.04
CA ASN A 33 7.58 6.65 -16.34
C ASN A 33 6.07 6.45 -16.53
N ARG A 34 5.52 7.08 -17.57
CA ARG A 34 4.08 7.08 -17.87
C ARG A 34 3.50 5.69 -18.09
N LYS A 35 4.18 4.81 -18.83
CA LYS A 35 3.71 3.45 -19.09
C LYS A 35 3.58 2.66 -17.78
N MET A 36 4.56 2.76 -16.90
CA MET A 36 4.49 2.12 -15.58
C MET A 36 3.41 2.73 -14.67
N ASP A 37 3.16 4.04 -14.75
CA ASP A 37 2.06 4.69 -14.01
C ASP A 37 0.69 4.17 -14.50
N GLU A 38 0.51 4.03 -15.81
CA GLU A 38 -0.69 3.44 -16.44
C GLU A 38 -0.84 1.96 -16.05
N ASP A 39 0.24 1.19 -16.03
CA ASP A 39 0.22 -0.22 -15.62
C ASP A 39 -0.16 -0.36 -14.13
N ILE A 40 0.38 0.48 -13.24
CA ILE A 40 -0.01 0.49 -11.81
C ILE A 40 -1.51 0.78 -11.68
N ARG A 41 -2.04 1.74 -12.44
CA ARG A 41 -3.48 2.07 -12.43
C ARG A 41 -4.34 0.94 -12.98
N THR A 42 -3.82 0.19 -13.93
CA THR A 42 -4.52 -0.93 -14.57
C THR A 42 -4.65 -2.12 -13.63
N ILE A 43 -3.54 -2.52 -12.99
CA ILE A 43 -3.55 -3.69 -12.11
C ILE A 43 -4.08 -3.37 -10.71
N GLY A 44 -3.79 -2.19 -10.16
CA GLY A 44 -4.12 -1.82 -8.78
C GLY A 44 -3.22 -2.50 -7.73
N TYR A 45 -3.46 -2.17 -6.46
CA TYR A 45 -2.72 -2.71 -5.32
C TYR A 45 -3.47 -3.89 -4.68
N HIS A 46 -2.98 -5.10 -4.97
CA HIS A 46 -3.62 -6.36 -4.58
C HIS A 46 -2.63 -7.31 -3.87
N CYS A 47 -3.17 -8.34 -3.22
CA CYS A 47 -2.34 -9.36 -2.57
C CYS A 47 -1.66 -10.25 -3.63
N LYS A 48 -0.65 -11.00 -3.19
CA LYS A 48 0.16 -11.86 -4.06
C LYS A 48 -0.69 -12.81 -4.90
N ASP A 49 -1.67 -13.47 -4.29
CA ASP A 49 -2.42 -14.54 -4.94
C ASP A 49 -3.35 -13.99 -6.04
N TYR A 50 -3.94 -12.81 -5.82
CA TYR A 50 -4.66 -12.07 -6.87
C TYR A 50 -3.73 -11.73 -8.04
N VAL A 51 -2.55 -11.15 -7.75
CA VAL A 51 -1.62 -10.71 -8.80
C VAL A 51 -1.09 -11.90 -9.61
N VAL A 52 -0.84 -13.03 -8.97
CA VAL A 52 -0.47 -14.28 -9.66
C VAL A 52 -1.60 -14.73 -10.60
N ASN A 53 -2.86 -14.68 -10.15
CA ASN A 53 -4.00 -14.98 -11.00
C ASN A 53 -4.14 -13.99 -12.18
N PHE A 54 -3.91 -12.70 -11.92
CA PHE A 54 -3.91 -11.66 -12.95
C PHE A 54 -2.84 -11.91 -14.01
N LEU A 55 -1.61 -12.26 -13.61
CA LEU A 55 -0.50 -12.56 -14.53
C LEU A 55 -0.74 -13.82 -15.37
N ARG A 56 -1.51 -14.80 -14.88
CA ARG A 56 -1.92 -15.95 -15.70
C ARG A 56 -2.82 -15.53 -16.87
N LYS A 57 -3.64 -14.49 -16.69
CA LYS A 57 -4.55 -13.94 -17.71
C LYS A 57 -3.85 -12.90 -18.60
N HIS A 58 -2.83 -12.23 -18.08
CA HIS A 58 -2.06 -11.19 -18.76
C HIS A 58 -0.55 -11.51 -18.70
N PRO A 59 -0.07 -12.52 -19.44
CA PRO A 59 1.30 -13.02 -19.30
C PRO A 59 2.38 -12.02 -19.69
N ASP A 60 2.04 -11.05 -20.55
CA ASP A 60 2.94 -9.99 -21.04
C ASP A 60 2.98 -8.76 -20.13
N PHE A 61 2.25 -8.77 -19.02
CA PHE A 61 2.22 -7.63 -18.10
C PHE A 61 3.57 -7.42 -17.39
N ASP A 62 3.93 -6.17 -17.13
CA ASP A 62 5.21 -5.82 -16.52
C ASP A 62 5.35 -6.43 -15.11
N ARG A 63 6.33 -7.32 -14.96
CA ARG A 63 6.56 -8.04 -13.71
C ARG A 63 7.15 -7.16 -12.61
N ASN A 64 7.83 -6.06 -12.94
CA ASN A 64 8.31 -5.10 -11.95
C ASN A 64 7.14 -4.35 -11.31
N VAL A 65 6.15 -3.94 -12.12
CA VAL A 65 4.91 -3.33 -11.64
C VAL A 65 4.12 -4.32 -10.79
N ALA A 66 3.93 -5.56 -11.27
CA ALA A 66 3.26 -6.60 -10.48
C ALA A 66 3.95 -6.87 -9.14
N ALA A 67 5.28 -6.96 -9.09
CA ALA A 67 6.01 -7.10 -7.83
C ALA A 67 5.86 -5.86 -6.93
N HIS A 68 5.89 -4.66 -7.51
CA HIS A 68 5.72 -3.42 -6.77
C HIS A 68 4.38 -3.35 -6.04
N VAL A 69 3.28 -3.69 -6.73
CA VAL A 69 1.95 -3.58 -6.14
C VAL A 69 1.75 -4.56 -4.99
N ILE A 70 2.26 -5.78 -5.10
CA ILE A 70 2.28 -6.77 -4.01
C ILE A 70 3.06 -6.22 -2.81
N ASN A 71 4.28 -5.72 -3.05
CA ASN A 71 5.16 -5.22 -1.99
C ASN A 71 4.52 -4.07 -1.19
N VAL A 72 3.76 -3.20 -1.85
CA VAL A 72 3.07 -2.10 -1.17
C VAL A 72 1.84 -2.60 -0.45
N ARG A 73 1.01 -3.45 -1.08
CA ARG A 73 -0.27 -3.86 -0.51
C ARG A 73 -0.12 -4.74 0.72
N GLY A 74 0.90 -5.61 0.70
CA GLY A 74 1.23 -6.51 1.81
C GLY A 74 0.42 -7.81 1.82
N PRO A 75 0.46 -8.54 2.95
CA PRO A 75 -0.20 -9.84 3.10
C PRO A 75 -1.72 -9.72 3.02
N GLY A 76 -2.30 -10.71 2.34
CA GLY A 76 -3.74 -10.88 2.19
C GLY A 76 -4.07 -12.25 1.62
N ARG A 77 -5.35 -12.57 1.57
CA ARG A 77 -5.92 -13.79 0.99
C ARG A 77 -6.82 -13.42 -0.18
N TYR A 78 -6.76 -14.21 -1.23
CA TYR A 78 -7.63 -14.08 -2.40
C TYR A 78 -8.44 -15.35 -2.57
N ASP A 79 -9.75 -15.20 -2.65
CA ASP A 79 -10.66 -16.27 -3.05
C ASP A 79 -10.90 -16.18 -4.57
N PRO A 80 -10.39 -17.14 -5.38
CA PRO A 80 -10.56 -17.11 -6.83
C PRO A 80 -11.98 -17.38 -7.29
N GLU A 81 -12.84 -18.02 -6.47
CA GLU A 81 -14.22 -18.31 -6.84
C GLU A 81 -15.10 -17.07 -6.70
N SER A 82 -15.00 -16.38 -5.56
CA SER A 82 -15.77 -15.15 -5.31
C SER A 82 -15.10 -13.87 -5.82
N GLY A 83 -13.81 -13.92 -6.13
CA GLY A 83 -12.99 -12.77 -6.51
C GLY A 83 -12.66 -11.82 -5.36
N LYS A 84 -12.99 -12.18 -4.11
CA LYS A 84 -12.82 -11.31 -2.94
C LYS A 84 -11.41 -11.39 -2.37
N GLU A 85 -10.94 -10.27 -1.84
CA GLU A 85 -9.67 -10.18 -1.11
C GLU A 85 -9.88 -9.74 0.34
N GLU A 86 -9.13 -10.37 1.23
CA GLU A 86 -9.01 -9.99 2.64
C GLU A 86 -7.57 -9.60 2.94
N PHE A 87 -7.35 -8.44 3.55
CA PHE A 87 -6.00 -7.92 3.80
C PHE A 87 -5.72 -7.84 5.30
N SER A 88 -4.49 -8.15 5.71
CA SER A 88 -4.10 -8.07 7.12
C SER A 88 -4.09 -6.63 7.65
N PHE A 89 -3.88 -5.64 6.78
CA PHE A 89 -3.92 -4.22 7.12
C PHE A 89 -4.34 -3.36 5.92
N LYS A 90 -4.68 -2.11 6.21
CA LYS A 90 -4.98 -1.07 5.21
C LYS A 90 -3.73 -0.27 4.87
N VAL A 91 -3.62 0.14 3.61
CA VAL A 91 -2.61 1.10 3.15
C VAL A 91 -3.36 2.32 2.63
N THR A 92 -3.09 3.47 3.24
CA THR A 92 -3.79 4.73 2.96
C THR A 92 -2.79 5.77 2.50
N LEU A 93 -3.09 6.45 1.39
CA LEU A 93 -2.29 7.54 0.87
C LEU A 93 -2.78 8.86 1.43
N ALA A 94 -1.90 9.57 2.14
CA ALA A 94 -2.05 10.97 2.48
C ALA A 94 -1.11 11.81 1.62
N THR A 95 -1.50 11.97 0.35
CA THR A 95 -0.69 12.56 -0.72
C THR A 95 -1.52 13.56 -1.53
N GLY A 96 -0.91 14.16 -2.56
CA GLY A 96 -1.63 14.98 -3.55
C GLY A 96 -2.30 14.17 -4.66
N ILE A 97 -2.27 12.83 -4.63
CA ILE A 97 -3.05 11.98 -5.52
C ILE A 97 -4.54 12.08 -5.09
N PRO A 98 -5.49 12.35 -6.01
CA PRO A 98 -6.90 12.47 -5.65
C PRO A 98 -7.47 11.21 -5.00
N LYS A 99 -8.52 11.38 -4.19
CA LYS A 99 -9.15 10.30 -3.40
C LYS A 99 -9.61 9.15 -4.28
N GLU A 100 -10.39 9.50 -5.29
CA GLU A 100 -10.97 8.65 -6.32
C GLU A 100 -9.90 7.88 -7.09
N VAL A 101 -8.73 8.46 -7.31
CA VAL A 101 -7.59 7.78 -7.93
C VAL A 101 -6.96 6.76 -6.98
N CYS A 102 -6.85 7.08 -5.69
CA CYS A 102 -6.34 6.13 -4.68
C CYS A 102 -7.30 4.94 -4.53
N GLU A 103 -8.60 5.22 -4.43
CA GLU A 103 -9.65 4.20 -4.26
C GLU A 103 -9.75 3.29 -5.49
N ALA A 104 -9.63 3.85 -6.71
CA ALA A 104 -9.63 3.07 -7.94
C ALA A 104 -8.49 2.03 -8.03
N VAL A 105 -7.37 2.27 -7.34
CA VAL A 105 -6.23 1.32 -7.29
C VAL A 105 -6.23 0.47 -6.03
N GLY A 106 -7.33 0.41 -5.27
CA GLY A 106 -7.44 -0.44 -4.08
C GLY A 106 -6.70 0.09 -2.83
N LEU A 107 -6.37 1.38 -2.80
CA LEU A 107 -5.75 2.03 -1.64
C LEU A 107 -6.74 2.98 -0.94
N GLY A 108 -6.52 3.18 0.36
CA GLY A 108 -7.24 4.22 1.10
C GLY A 108 -6.72 5.61 0.75
N TYR A 109 -7.52 6.63 1.07
CA TYR A 109 -7.12 8.04 0.98
C TYR A 109 -7.40 8.77 2.29
N ARG A 110 -6.52 9.70 2.64
CA ARG A 110 -6.77 10.69 3.70
C ARG A 110 -6.20 12.04 3.26
N ASP A 111 -6.94 13.12 3.48
CA ASP A 111 -6.45 14.45 3.10
C ASP A 111 -5.16 14.78 3.89
N PRO A 112 -4.01 14.99 3.22
CA PRO A 112 -2.75 15.31 3.90
C PRO A 112 -2.82 16.56 4.79
N LYS A 113 -3.72 17.51 4.51
CA LYS A 113 -3.89 18.73 5.33
C LYS A 113 -4.52 18.43 6.69
N THR A 114 -5.19 17.29 6.82
CA THR A 114 -5.86 16.86 8.06
C THR A 114 -4.97 16.02 8.97
N ILE A 115 -3.76 15.67 8.54
CA ILE A 115 -2.83 14.84 9.29
C ILE A 115 -1.97 15.71 10.21
N LYS A 116 -2.03 15.48 11.52
CA LYS A 116 -1.14 16.11 12.50
C LYS A 116 -0.42 15.06 13.34
N GLU A 117 0.87 15.29 13.63
CA GLU A 117 1.71 14.37 14.41
C GLU A 117 1.11 14.05 15.80
N GLU A 118 0.42 15.01 16.40
CA GLU A 118 -0.28 14.86 17.68
C GLU A 118 -1.38 13.79 17.69
N ASP A 119 -2.07 13.57 16.58
CA ASP A 119 -3.16 12.58 16.46
C ASP A 119 -2.66 11.12 16.56
N PHE A 120 -1.35 10.94 16.38
CA PHE A 120 -0.65 9.66 16.37
C PHE A 120 0.14 9.38 17.65
N LYS A 121 -0.15 10.12 18.72
CA LYS A 121 0.34 9.84 20.07
C LYS A 121 -0.59 8.86 20.78
N GLY A 122 -0.02 8.00 21.62
CA GLY A 122 -0.75 7.04 22.46
C GLY A 122 -0.68 5.58 21.97
N ARG A 123 -1.33 4.70 22.71
CA ARG A 123 -1.25 3.25 22.51
C ARG A 123 -1.81 2.85 21.13
N GLY A 124 -1.05 2.04 20.39
CA GLY A 124 -1.46 1.51 19.08
C GLY A 124 -1.33 2.50 17.92
N LYS A 125 -0.76 3.69 18.14
CA LYS A 125 -0.45 4.67 17.10
C LYS A 125 1.03 5.02 17.14
N LEU A 126 1.59 5.33 15.98
CA LEU A 126 3.00 5.71 15.88
C LEU A 126 3.18 6.71 14.74
N TRP A 127 3.87 7.81 15.03
CA TRP A 127 4.36 8.74 14.03
C TRP A 127 5.82 8.42 13.69
N ILE A 128 6.07 8.03 12.43
CA ILE A 128 7.41 7.63 11.98
C ILE A 128 8.04 8.75 11.14
N LYS A 129 8.97 9.50 11.74
CA LYS A 129 9.81 10.46 10.99
C LYS A 129 10.78 9.72 10.08
N HIS A 130 11.04 10.30 8.91
CA HIS A 130 11.83 9.66 7.84
C HIS A 130 11.29 8.27 7.46
N GLY A 131 9.98 8.19 7.23
CA GLY A 131 9.28 6.95 6.89
C GLY A 131 9.94 6.15 5.76
N GLY A 132 10.00 4.83 5.92
CA GLY A 132 10.58 3.91 4.95
C GLY A 132 12.11 3.75 5.00
N LYS A 133 12.79 4.38 5.97
CA LYS A 133 14.24 4.22 6.20
C LYS A 133 14.57 2.98 7.04
N TYR A 134 13.97 2.86 8.21
CA TYR A 134 14.25 1.81 9.19
C TYR A 134 13.29 0.63 9.05
N LEU A 135 13.79 -0.57 9.27
CA LEU A 135 12.98 -1.78 9.38
C LEU A 135 12.48 -1.93 10.82
N TYR A 136 11.18 -2.16 10.99
CA TYR A 136 10.58 -2.36 12.30
C TYR A 136 10.45 -3.85 12.62
N ASP A 137 10.65 -4.19 13.88
CA ASP A 137 10.45 -5.53 14.41
C ASP A 137 9.99 -5.43 15.87
N LEU A 138 9.42 -6.52 16.39
CA LEU A 138 9.07 -6.63 17.79
C LEU A 138 10.36 -6.81 18.62
N LYS A 139 10.45 -6.04 19.72
CA LYS A 139 11.53 -6.21 20.67
C LYS A 139 11.39 -7.59 21.33
N ARG A 140 12.49 -8.35 21.33
CA ARG A 140 12.61 -9.60 22.06
C ARG A 140 12.83 -9.35 23.54
#